data_AF-A0A3S2UVE2-F1
#
_entry.id   AF-A0A3S2UVE2-F1
#
_cell.length_a   1.000
_cell.length_b   1.000
_cell.length_c   1.000
_cell.angle_alpha   90.00
_cell.angle_beta   90.00
_cell.angle_gamma   90.00
#
_symmetry.space_group_name_H-M   'P 1'
#
loop_
_entity.id
_entity.type
_entity.pdbx_description
1 polymer ?
#
loop_
_entity_poly.entity_id
_entity_poly.type
_entity_poly.pdbx_seq_one_letter_code
_entity_poly.pdbx_strand_id
1 'polypeptide(L)'
;MEALSYIKSRWLMESAEGKKLDYLVEEDPNGTNTDDIMYADFNEDEVITTMHKMTHQKVVSSKKWGAVEMTSARVNQLYIIVVNSDFENKEGLLYILQKWQDKDFSLVDDDHNYLWKLHGGNVGEATGVFTEKEEKEFVERVF
;
A
#
# COMPACT_ATOMS: atom_id res chain seq x y z
N MET A 1 4.30 39.95 -11.57
CA MET A 1 3.32 39.17 -10.78
C MET A 1 3.49 37.65 -10.95
N GLU A 2 4.51 37.15 -11.64
CA GLU A 2 4.64 35.70 -11.89
C GLU A 2 5.58 34.95 -10.92
N ALA A 3 6.50 35.65 -10.24
CA ALA A 3 7.45 34.98 -9.35
C ALA A 3 6.82 34.43 -8.06
N LEU A 4 5.78 35.09 -7.52
CA LEU A 4 5.11 34.63 -6.29
C LEU A 4 4.21 33.41 -6.51
N SER A 5 3.65 33.24 -7.72
CA SER A 5 2.90 32.04 -8.11
C SER A 5 3.83 30.83 -8.16
N TYR A 6 5.01 30.99 -8.79
CA TYR A 6 6.01 29.93 -8.94
C TYR A 6 6.64 29.50 -7.61
N ILE A 7 6.83 30.43 -6.67
CA ILE A 7 7.36 30.10 -5.34
C ILE A 7 6.29 29.38 -4.49
N LYS A 8 5.00 29.72 -4.63
CA LYS A 8 3.92 29.03 -3.91
C LYS A 8 3.68 27.62 -4.43
N SER A 9 3.83 27.39 -5.73
CA SER A 9 3.84 26.04 -6.30
C SER A 9 5.11 25.26 -5.94
N ARG A 10 6.28 25.91 -5.84
CA ARG A 10 7.51 25.27 -5.38
C ARG A 10 7.45 24.87 -3.91
N TRP A 11 6.84 25.67 -3.03
CA TRP A 11 6.59 25.31 -1.63
C TRP A 11 5.55 24.20 -1.43
N LEU A 12 4.60 24.03 -2.37
CA LEU A 12 3.69 22.88 -2.39
C LEU A 12 4.36 21.60 -2.93
N MET A 13 5.41 21.74 -3.76
CA MET A 13 6.20 20.62 -4.31
C MET A 13 7.39 20.22 -3.41
N GLU A 14 7.90 21.14 -2.59
CA GLU A 14 8.99 20.88 -1.62
C GLU A 14 8.48 20.34 -0.26
N SER A 15 7.15 20.28 -0.02
CA SER A 15 6.57 19.71 1.21
C SER A 15 5.87 18.37 1.04
N ALA A 16 5.93 17.76 -0.13
CA ALA A 16 5.49 16.39 -0.37
C ALA A 16 6.62 15.65 -1.10
N GLU A 17 7.82 15.74 -0.52
CA GLU A 17 8.91 14.81 -0.74
C GLU A 17 8.33 13.41 -0.93
N GLY A 18 8.66 12.77 -2.05
CA GLY A 18 8.46 11.35 -2.28
C GLY A 18 9.12 10.59 -1.14
N LYS A 19 8.37 10.40 -0.06
CA LYS A 19 8.76 9.60 1.08
C LYS A 19 8.91 8.21 0.50
N LYS A 20 10.14 7.71 0.38
CA LYS A 20 10.45 6.33 -0.06
C LYS A 20 9.39 5.39 0.54
N LEU A 21 8.40 5.00 -0.27
CA LEU A 21 7.18 4.36 0.23
C LEU A 21 7.47 2.91 0.60
N ASP A 22 8.49 2.34 -0.03
CA ASP A 22 8.95 0.99 0.13
C ASP A 22 10.13 0.92 1.11
N TYR A 23 9.90 0.31 2.26
CA TYR A 23 10.99 -0.22 3.06
C TYR A 23 11.21 -1.69 2.67
N LEU A 24 12.46 -2.06 2.36
CA LEU A 24 12.80 -3.45 2.14
C LEU A 24 12.70 -4.19 3.47
N VAL A 25 11.65 -5.00 3.63
CA VAL A 25 11.57 -5.97 4.73
C VAL A 25 12.46 -7.17 4.40
N GLU A 26 12.34 -7.68 3.17
CA GLU A 26 13.22 -8.68 2.53
C GLU A 26 13.34 -8.34 1.04
N GLU A 27 14.49 -8.66 0.41
CA GLU A 27 14.71 -8.48 -1.03
C GLU A 27 13.84 -9.45 -1.85
N ASP A 28 13.08 -8.92 -2.82
CA ASP A 28 12.41 -9.73 -3.83
C ASP A 28 13.45 -10.26 -4.86
N PRO A 29 13.63 -11.59 -4.99
CA PRO A 29 14.57 -12.16 -5.96
C PRO A 29 14.21 -11.86 -7.42
N ASN A 30 12.99 -11.39 -7.71
CA ASN A 30 12.54 -11.01 -9.06
C ASN A 30 12.69 -9.51 -9.37
N GLY A 31 13.23 -8.71 -8.43
CA GLY A 31 13.74 -7.38 -8.73
C GLY A 31 12.69 -6.30 -8.97
N THR A 32 11.48 -6.41 -8.43
CA THR A 32 10.48 -5.33 -8.50
C THR A 32 10.74 -4.24 -7.45
N ASN A 33 11.90 -3.61 -7.54
CA ASN A 33 12.35 -2.60 -6.58
C ASN A 33 12.24 -1.17 -7.13
N THR A 34 11.06 -0.59 -6.92
CA THR A 34 10.81 0.81 -6.50
C THR A 34 11.35 1.93 -7.39
N ASP A 35 10.59 2.32 -8.40
CA ASP A 35 10.59 3.69 -8.92
C ASP A 35 9.65 4.56 -8.07
N ASP A 36 9.90 5.87 -8.02
CA ASP A 36 9.13 6.84 -7.24
C ASP A 36 7.61 6.73 -7.52
N ILE A 37 6.85 6.25 -6.55
CA ILE A 37 5.39 6.11 -6.64
C ILE A 37 4.75 7.49 -6.74
N MET A 38 4.21 7.80 -7.91
CA MET A 38 3.34 8.97 -8.13
C MET A 38 1.90 8.49 -8.29
N TYR A 39 1.08 8.67 -7.25
CA TYR A 39 -0.33 8.23 -7.20
C TYR A 39 -1.21 8.71 -8.37
N ALA A 40 -0.78 9.74 -9.11
CA ALA A 40 -1.53 10.30 -10.22
C ALA A 40 -1.69 9.34 -11.41
N ASP A 41 -0.75 8.40 -11.58
CA ASP A 41 -0.68 7.53 -12.77
C ASP A 41 -0.78 6.04 -12.44
N PHE A 42 -1.28 5.72 -11.23
CA PHE A 42 -1.40 4.34 -10.79
C PHE A 42 -2.29 3.51 -11.71
N ASN A 43 -1.70 2.47 -12.30
CA ASN A 43 -2.44 1.39 -12.93
C ASN A 43 -2.91 0.36 -11.89
N GLU A 44 -3.69 -0.62 -12.33
CA GLU A 44 -4.28 -1.64 -11.44
C GLU A 44 -3.20 -2.44 -10.69
N ASP A 45 -2.14 -2.85 -11.37
CA ASP A 45 -1.05 -3.64 -10.80
C ASP A 45 -0.32 -2.88 -9.67
N GLU A 46 -0.09 -1.58 -9.86
CA GLU A 46 0.51 -0.71 -8.85
C GLU A 46 -0.39 -0.54 -7.62
N VAL A 47 -1.71 -0.44 -7.81
CA VAL A 47 -2.69 -0.41 -6.72
C VAL A 47 -2.68 -1.73 -5.96
N ILE A 48 -2.79 -2.86 -6.66
CA ILE A 48 -2.83 -4.19 -6.01
C ILE A 48 -1.51 -4.41 -5.26
N THR A 49 -0.36 -4.07 -5.87
CA THR A 49 0.96 -4.20 -5.24
C THR A 49 1.06 -3.36 -3.98
N THR A 50 0.61 -2.10 -4.04
CA THR A 50 0.65 -1.19 -2.90
C THR A 50 -0.28 -1.68 -1.78
N MET A 51 -1.52 -2.07 -2.12
CA MET A 51 -2.47 -2.63 -1.17
C MET A 51 -1.91 -3.90 -0.51
N HIS A 52 -1.32 -4.81 -1.29
CA HIS A 52 -0.71 -6.04 -0.79
C HIS A 52 0.43 -5.71 0.20
N LYS A 53 1.40 -4.87 -0.19
CA LYS A 53 2.49 -4.43 0.69
C LYS A 53 2.01 -3.70 1.95
N MET A 54 0.86 -3.02 1.89
CA MET A 54 0.23 -2.41 3.07
C MET A 54 -0.25 -3.45 4.08
N THR A 55 -0.75 -4.60 3.63
CA THR A 55 -1.21 -5.66 4.54
C THR A 55 -0.06 -6.33 5.33
N HIS A 56 1.19 -6.24 4.87
CA HIS A 56 2.35 -6.81 5.58
C HIS A 56 2.50 -6.31 7.01
N GLN A 57 2.03 -5.10 7.33
CA GLN A 57 2.04 -4.58 8.71
C GLN A 57 1.02 -5.28 9.64
N LYS A 58 0.06 -6.03 9.08
CA LYS A 58 -1.08 -6.59 9.82
C LYS A 58 -1.19 -8.12 9.78
N VAL A 59 -0.44 -8.81 8.93
CA VAL A 59 -0.61 -10.26 8.73
C VAL A 59 0.56 -11.08 9.26
N VAL A 60 0.28 -12.29 9.72
CA VAL A 60 1.29 -13.34 9.91
C VAL A 60 1.54 -13.99 8.55
N SER A 61 2.76 -13.90 8.04
CA SER A 61 3.19 -14.59 6.82
C SER A 61 4.64 -15.04 6.96
N SER A 62 4.97 -16.16 6.33
CA SER A 62 6.31 -16.75 6.33
C SER A 62 7.34 -15.91 5.56
N LYS A 63 6.90 -15.07 4.61
CA LYS A 63 7.75 -14.14 3.86
C LYS A 63 6.99 -12.87 3.51
N LYS A 64 7.67 -11.72 3.55
CA LYS A 64 7.12 -10.41 3.23
C LYS A 64 8.14 -9.60 2.42
N TRP A 65 7.84 -9.37 1.15
CA TRP A 65 8.72 -8.60 0.26
C TRP A 65 8.26 -7.15 0.17
N GLY A 66 9.11 -6.24 0.63
CA GLY A 66 8.77 -4.84 0.80
C GLY A 66 7.68 -4.59 1.85
N ALA A 67 7.43 -3.32 2.17
CA ALA A 67 6.29 -2.89 2.96
C ALA A 67 5.98 -1.43 2.68
N VAL A 68 4.69 -1.10 2.72
CA VAL A 68 4.18 0.26 2.64
C VAL A 68 3.35 0.51 3.89
N GLU A 69 3.68 1.53 4.68
CA GLU A 69 2.91 1.81 5.91
C GLU A 69 1.43 2.06 5.56
N MET A 70 0.53 1.30 6.18
CA MET A 70 -0.91 1.46 6.01
C MET A 70 -1.42 2.58 6.92
N THR A 71 -1.45 3.80 6.36
CA THR A 71 -2.04 4.97 7.01
C THR A 71 -3.42 5.27 6.43
N SER A 72 -4.29 5.92 7.21
CA SER A 72 -5.63 6.33 6.73
C SER A 72 -5.57 7.19 5.47
N ALA A 73 -4.55 8.05 5.36
CA ALA A 73 -4.36 8.92 4.20
C ALA A 73 -4.09 8.11 2.92
N ARG A 74 -3.24 7.07 3.01
CA ARG A 74 -2.93 6.19 1.87
C ARG A 74 -4.10 5.30 1.48
N VAL A 75 -4.82 4.75 2.45
CA VAL A 75 -6.06 3.99 2.18
C VAL A 75 -7.06 4.87 1.43
N ASN A 76 -7.29 6.11 1.87
CA ASN A 76 -8.20 7.04 1.21
C ASN A 76 -7.72 7.43 -0.20
N GLN A 77 -6.42 7.62 -0.39
CA GLN A 77 -5.86 7.93 -1.70
C GLN A 77 -6.07 6.77 -2.69
N LEU A 78 -5.79 5.53 -2.28
CA LEU A 78 -6.04 4.34 -3.09
C LEU A 78 -7.52 4.17 -3.41
N TYR A 79 -8.42 4.43 -2.44
CA TYR A 79 -9.86 4.41 -2.68
C TYR A 79 -10.27 5.41 -3.77
N ILE A 80 -9.73 6.64 -3.74
CA ILE A 80 -10.00 7.66 -4.77
C ILE A 80 -9.50 7.22 -6.15
N ILE A 81 -8.33 6.58 -6.23
CA ILE A 81 -7.80 6.04 -7.50
C ILE A 81 -8.73 4.96 -8.05
N VAL A 82 -9.06 3.95 -7.22
CA VAL A 82 -9.86 2.81 -7.65
C VAL A 82 -11.29 3.21 -8.01
N VAL A 83 -11.92 4.13 -7.26
CA VAL A 83 -13.31 4.53 -7.56
C VAL A 83 -13.41 5.29 -8.89
N ASN A 84 -12.34 5.97 -9.32
CA ASN A 84 -12.28 6.73 -10.57
C ASN A 84 -11.61 5.97 -11.73
N SER A 85 -11.27 4.69 -11.56
CA SER A 85 -10.66 3.88 -12.61
C SER A 85 -11.66 2.95 -13.32
N ASP A 86 -11.22 2.32 -14.40
CA ASP A 86 -11.92 1.25 -15.12
C ASP A 86 -11.21 -0.11 -14.92
N PHE A 87 -10.62 -0.34 -13.74
CA PHE A 87 -9.86 -1.56 -13.41
C PHE A 87 -10.75 -2.81 -13.44
N GLU A 88 -10.16 -3.94 -13.82
CA GLU A 88 -10.87 -5.22 -13.93
C GLU A 88 -11.38 -5.69 -12.55
N ASN A 89 -10.57 -5.53 -11.50
CA ASN A 89 -10.87 -5.96 -10.13
C ASN A 89 -11.44 -4.84 -9.26
N LYS A 90 -11.92 -3.75 -9.86
CA LYS A 90 -12.38 -2.53 -9.16
C LYS A 90 -13.30 -2.83 -7.97
N GLU A 91 -14.32 -3.67 -8.14
CA GLU A 91 -15.28 -3.98 -7.09
C GLU A 91 -14.63 -4.67 -5.87
N GLY A 92 -13.75 -5.65 -6.11
CA GLY A 92 -13.00 -6.34 -5.05
C GLY A 92 -12.05 -5.41 -4.31
N LEU A 93 -11.34 -4.55 -5.05
CA LEU A 93 -10.43 -3.57 -4.45
C LEU A 93 -11.19 -2.52 -3.62
N LEU A 94 -12.33 -2.02 -4.10
CA LEU A 94 -13.16 -1.09 -3.33
C LEU A 94 -13.73 -1.72 -2.06
N TYR A 95 -14.18 -2.99 -2.14
CA TYR A 95 -14.67 -3.71 -0.97
C TYR A 95 -13.61 -3.80 0.14
N ILE A 96 -12.37 -4.15 -0.23
CA ILE A 96 -11.24 -4.22 0.71
C ILE A 96 -10.93 -2.82 1.29
N LEU A 97 -10.81 -1.80 0.42
CA LEU A 97 -10.47 -0.45 0.86
C LEU A 97 -11.54 0.15 1.79
N GLN A 98 -12.82 -0.13 1.56
CA GLN A 98 -13.90 0.32 2.45
C GLN A 98 -13.76 -0.29 3.85
N LYS A 99 -13.50 -1.59 3.97
CA LYS A 99 -13.21 -2.21 5.27
C LYS A 99 -12.04 -1.52 5.98
N TRP A 100 -10.96 -1.24 5.25
CA TRP A 100 -9.79 -0.58 5.81
C TRP A 100 -10.05 0.88 6.21
N GLN A 101 -10.94 1.59 5.51
CA GLN A 101 -11.41 2.93 5.90
C GLN A 101 -12.16 2.88 7.23
N ASP A 102 -13.01 1.86 7.41
CA ASP A 102 -13.78 1.61 8.63
C ASP A 102 -12.94 1.02 9.78
N LYS A 103 -11.63 0.84 9.56
CA LYS A 103 -10.69 0.21 10.51
C LYS A 103 -11.02 -1.24 10.83
N ASP A 104 -11.77 -1.90 9.97
CA ASP A 104 -12.00 -3.33 10.04
C ASP A 104 -10.84 -4.08 9.39
N PHE A 105 -9.98 -4.64 10.24
CA PHE A 105 -8.85 -5.49 9.85
C PHE A 105 -9.04 -6.93 10.32
N SER A 106 -10.25 -7.30 10.74
CA SER A 106 -10.53 -8.63 11.31
C SER A 106 -10.22 -9.79 10.34
N LEU A 107 -10.25 -9.52 9.03
CA LEU A 107 -9.98 -10.46 7.93
C LEU A 107 -8.93 -9.92 6.97
N VAL A 108 -7.93 -9.18 7.47
CA VAL A 108 -6.88 -8.57 6.62
C VAL A 108 -5.90 -9.60 6.04
N ASP A 109 -5.84 -10.79 6.62
CA ASP A 109 -5.15 -11.95 6.04
C ASP A 109 -5.87 -12.50 4.81
N ASP A 110 -7.20 -12.56 4.82
CA ASP A 110 -7.99 -12.86 3.62
C ASP A 110 -7.82 -11.77 2.55
N ASP A 111 -7.80 -10.49 2.94
CA ASP A 111 -7.54 -9.37 2.03
C ASP A 111 -6.15 -9.47 1.40
N HIS A 112 -5.12 -9.75 2.21
CA HIS A 112 -3.78 -10.03 1.74
C HIS A 112 -3.80 -11.17 0.70
N ASN A 113 -4.43 -12.30 1.03
CA ASN A 113 -4.43 -13.49 0.18
C ASN A 113 -5.22 -13.30 -1.12
N TYR A 114 -6.25 -12.46 -1.12
CA TYR A 114 -6.93 -12.04 -2.34
C TYR A 114 -5.98 -11.25 -3.25
N LEU A 115 -5.32 -10.21 -2.74
CA LEU A 115 -4.40 -9.36 -3.50
C LEU A 115 -3.16 -10.16 -3.97
N TRP A 116 -2.65 -11.03 -3.12
CA TRP A 116 -1.54 -11.95 -3.41
C TRP A 116 -1.87 -12.91 -4.56
N LYS A 117 -3.11 -13.42 -4.63
CA LYS A 117 -3.57 -14.27 -5.74
C LYS A 117 -3.69 -13.51 -7.05
N LEU A 118 -4.15 -12.25 -7.02
CA LEU A 118 -4.19 -11.40 -8.23
C LEU A 118 -2.79 -11.21 -8.83
N HIS A 119 -1.75 -11.18 -7.99
CA HIS A 119 -0.34 -11.11 -8.39
C HIS A 119 0.30 -12.45 -8.76
N GLY A 120 -0.48 -13.53 -8.89
CA GLY A 120 0.05 -14.86 -9.19
C GLY A 120 0.97 -15.42 -8.10
N GLY A 121 0.73 -15.02 -6.84
CA GLY A 121 1.55 -15.39 -5.70
C GLY A 121 1.71 -16.89 -5.50
N ASN A 122 2.92 -17.31 -5.14
CA ASN A 122 3.28 -18.72 -4.86
C ASN A 122 3.98 -18.90 -3.50
N VAL A 123 4.49 -17.82 -2.91
CA VAL A 123 5.18 -17.80 -1.62
C VAL A 123 4.68 -16.61 -0.81
N GLY A 124 4.57 -16.76 0.51
CA GLY A 124 4.20 -15.67 1.40
C GLY A 124 2.69 -15.55 1.68
N GLU A 125 1.89 -16.60 1.46
CA GLU A 125 0.48 -16.63 1.88
C GLU A 125 0.35 -16.33 3.39
N ALA A 126 -0.61 -15.48 3.74
CA ALA A 126 -0.91 -15.13 5.12
C ALA A 126 -1.67 -16.26 5.82
N THR A 127 -1.31 -16.53 7.07
CA THR A 127 -1.90 -17.60 7.90
C THR A 127 -2.64 -17.08 9.13
N GLY A 128 -2.72 -15.76 9.28
CA GLY A 128 -3.44 -15.11 10.37
C GLY A 128 -3.20 -13.61 10.41
N VAL A 129 -3.89 -12.95 11.35
CA VAL A 129 -3.76 -11.52 11.65
C VAL A 129 -2.82 -11.31 12.83
N PHE A 130 -1.97 -10.30 12.75
CA PHE A 130 -1.14 -9.86 13.87
C PHE A 130 -2.00 -9.39 15.04
N THR A 131 -1.50 -9.68 16.24
CA THR A 131 -1.93 -8.98 17.45
C THR A 131 -1.49 -7.52 17.42
N GLU A 132 -2.12 -6.66 18.23
CA GLU A 132 -1.73 -5.25 18.34
C GLU A 132 -0.25 -5.06 18.68
N LYS A 133 0.31 -5.97 19.50
CA LYS A 133 1.72 -5.95 19.87
C LYS A 133 2.62 -6.27 18.68
N GLU A 134 2.29 -7.29 17.90
CA GLU A 134 3.06 -7.67 16.70
C GLU A 134 2.99 -6.60 15.61
N GLU A 135 1.82 -5.99 15.38
CA GLU A 135 1.69 -4.85 14.47
C GLU A 135 2.58 -3.69 14.93
N LYS A 136 2.54 -3.35 16.23
CA LYS A 136 3.38 -2.27 16.78
C LYS A 136 4.88 -2.56 16.59
N GLU A 137 5.32 -3.76 16.93
CA GLU A 137 6.72 -4.17 16.75
C GLU A 137 7.13 -4.15 15.27
N PHE A 138 6.23 -4.52 14.35
CA PHE A 138 6.49 -4.42 12.92
C PHE A 138 6.65 -2.96 12.48
N VAL A 139 5.72 -2.08 12.86
CA VAL A 139 5.75 -0.66 12.49
C VAL A 139 7.03 -0.01 13.00
N GLU A 140 7.37 -0.17 14.27
CA GLU A 140 8.59 0.42 14.88
C GLU A 140 9.90 -0.06 14.24
N ARG A 141 9.90 -1.28 13.68
CA ARG A 141 11.08 -1.87 13.03
C ARG A 141 11.22 -1.43 11.57
N VAL A 142 10.12 -1.14 10.88
CA VAL A 142 10.07 -1.01 9.42
C VAL A 142 9.89 0.45 8.97
N PHE A 143 9.22 1.30 9.75
CA PHE A 143 8.88 2.68 9.40
C PHE A 143 9.38 3.69 10.44
#